data_AF-A0A8K0K0Q0-F1
#
_entry.id   AF-A0A8K0K0Q0-F1
#
_cell.length_a   1.000
_cell.length_b   1.000
_cell.length_c   1.000
_cell.angle_alpha   90.00
_cell.angle_beta   90.00
_cell.angle_gamma   90.00
#
_symmetry.space_group_name_H-M   'P 1'
#
loop_
_entity.id
_entity.type
_entity.pdbx_description
1 polymer ?
#
loop_
_entity_poly.entity_id
_entity_poly.type
_entity_poly.pdbx_seq_one_letter_code
_entity_poly.pdbx_strand_id
1 'polypeptide(L)'
;MDLPPPVAEKSYDAIVKNIHLACSTVSTVLFRKAVTEEREALRKEGLNETEVVGKVEDILVKSSSCKSCEYWEDKVGSAEYEEWKAEHDSKCTANHTESVGKMEVDAIVEMFSKSEERHGIKYVNYIGDGDSKTYKGVLDAKLYGDGFAINKRECIGHVQKRMGTRLRQCVKKNKGVGGRNKLTGKMIDKLTIYYGLAIRRNSESVDRMRDAIWATYYHYKSNDEEPIHGKCPPGHD
;
A
#
# COMPACT_ATOMS: atom_id res chain seq x y z
N MET A 1 -32.10 11.22 -9.68
CA MET A 1 -30.72 11.03 -10.16
C MET A 1 -30.62 9.56 -10.50
N ASP A 2 -30.80 9.24 -11.77
CA ASP A 2 -30.71 7.86 -12.23
C ASP A 2 -29.26 7.40 -12.08
N LEU A 3 -29.07 6.35 -11.28
CA LEU A 3 -27.81 5.65 -11.22
C LEU A 3 -27.51 5.12 -12.63
N PRO A 4 -26.29 5.29 -13.15
CA PRO A 4 -25.95 4.78 -14.47
C PRO A 4 -26.24 3.28 -14.54
N PRO A 5 -26.68 2.76 -15.70
CA PRO A 5 -26.97 1.34 -15.86
C PRO A 5 -25.73 0.52 -15.48
N PRO A 6 -25.90 -0.63 -14.81
CA PRO A 6 -24.77 -1.49 -14.47
C PRO A 6 -24.01 -1.81 -15.76
N VAL A 7 -22.71 -1.49 -15.75
CA VAL A 7 -21.80 -1.83 -16.83
C VAL A 7 -21.95 -3.32 -17.11
N ALA A 8 -22.37 -3.68 -18.33
CA ALA A 8 -22.54 -5.08 -18.71
C ALA A 8 -21.25 -5.86 -18.38
N GLU A 9 -21.38 -7.08 -17.88
CA GLU A 9 -20.27 -7.90 -17.36
C GLU A 9 -19.07 -7.97 -18.32
N LYS A 10 -19.34 -8.10 -19.63
CA LYS A 10 -18.32 -8.09 -20.70
C LYS A 10 -17.54 -6.77 -20.78
N SER A 11 -18.19 -5.64 -20.54
CA SER A 11 -17.56 -4.33 -20.48
C SER A 11 -16.72 -4.18 -19.21
N TYR A 12 -17.17 -4.72 -18.08
CA TYR A 12 -16.40 -4.75 -16.84
C TYR A 12 -15.13 -5.59 -16.98
N ASP A 13 -15.23 -6.78 -17.60
CA ASP A 13 -14.07 -7.64 -17.86
C ASP A 13 -13.07 -7.00 -18.82
N ALA A 14 -13.55 -6.31 -19.87
CA ALA A 14 -12.69 -5.54 -20.76
C ALA A 14 -11.97 -4.40 -20.01
N ILE A 15 -12.66 -3.70 -19.10
CA ILE A 15 -12.05 -2.66 -18.25
C ILE A 15 -10.98 -3.27 -17.34
N VAL A 16 -11.28 -4.35 -16.61
CA VAL A 16 -10.34 -5.00 -15.69
C VAL A 16 -9.10 -5.51 -16.45
N LYS A 17 -9.29 -6.12 -17.62
CA LYS A 17 -8.19 -6.59 -18.47
C LYS A 17 -7.28 -5.44 -18.92
N ASN A 18 -7.86 -4.32 -19.33
CA ASN A 18 -7.07 -3.14 -19.74
C ASN A 18 -6.36 -2.49 -18.56
N ILE A 19 -6.98 -2.41 -17.38
CA ILE A 19 -6.33 -1.95 -16.14
C ILE A 19 -5.15 -2.85 -15.80
N HIS A 20 -5.34 -4.17 -15.83
CA HIS A 20 -4.27 -5.12 -15.55
C HIS A 20 -3.11 -4.99 -16.54
N LEU A 21 -3.41 -4.88 -17.84
CA LEU A 21 -2.40 -4.69 -18.88
C LEU A 21 -1.63 -3.38 -18.70
N ALA A 22 -2.33 -2.29 -18.38
CA ALA A 22 -1.72 -0.99 -18.09
C ALA A 22 -0.81 -1.08 -16.85
N CYS A 23 -1.29 -1.64 -15.73
CA CYS A 23 -0.51 -1.82 -14.52
C CYS A 23 0.73 -2.70 -14.75
N SER A 24 0.57 -3.79 -15.49
CA SER A 24 1.67 -4.69 -15.85
C SER A 24 2.71 -4.00 -16.73
N THR A 25 2.28 -3.20 -17.71
CA THR A 25 3.17 -2.45 -18.60
C THR A 25 3.94 -1.37 -17.85
N VAL A 26 3.26 -0.59 -17.00
CA VAL A 26 3.89 0.42 -16.14
C VAL A 26 4.92 -0.24 -15.22
N SER A 27 4.57 -1.36 -14.59
CA SER A 27 5.49 -2.11 -13.75
C SER A 27 6.72 -2.60 -14.52
N THR A 28 6.49 -3.34 -15.59
CA THR A 28 7.54 -4.10 -16.26
C THR A 28 8.45 -3.20 -17.07
N VAL A 29 7.90 -2.17 -17.71
CA VAL A 29 8.64 -1.31 -18.63
C VAL A 29 9.11 -0.05 -17.95
N LEU A 30 8.24 0.68 -17.25
CA LEU A 30 8.61 1.99 -16.71
C LEU A 30 9.41 1.86 -15.42
N PHE A 31 8.94 1.05 -14.47
CA PHE A 31 9.64 0.97 -13.18
C PHE A 31 10.99 0.26 -13.30
N ARG A 32 11.06 -0.88 -14.00
CA ARG A 32 12.36 -1.57 -14.20
C ARG A 32 13.36 -0.72 -14.97
N LYS A 33 12.94 -0.07 -16.05
CA LYS A 33 13.82 0.82 -16.82
C LYS A 33 14.35 1.95 -15.94
N ALA A 34 13.48 2.57 -15.13
CA ALA A 34 13.88 3.63 -14.21
C ALA A 34 14.90 3.14 -13.16
N VAL A 35 14.78 1.90 -12.66
CA VAL A 35 15.79 1.33 -11.74
C VAL A 35 17.11 1.10 -12.45
N THR A 36 17.10 0.52 -13.65
CA THR A 36 18.32 0.26 -14.42
C THR A 36 19.08 1.56 -14.71
N GLU A 37 18.37 2.59 -15.20
CA GLU A 37 18.97 3.89 -15.52
C GLU A 37 19.59 4.58 -14.29
N GLU A 38 18.93 4.49 -13.13
CA GLU A 38 19.44 5.04 -11.87
C GLU A 38 20.68 4.28 -11.37
N ARG A 39 20.69 2.95 -11.43
CA ARG A 39 21.87 2.16 -11.09
C ARG A 39 23.05 2.47 -11.99
N GLU A 40 22.82 2.63 -13.30
CA GLU A 40 23.86 3.04 -14.24
C GLU A 40 24.40 4.44 -13.95
N ALA A 41 23.53 5.40 -13.57
CA ALA A 41 23.95 6.74 -13.17
C ALA A 41 24.82 6.70 -11.90
N LEU A 42 24.39 5.97 -10.85
CA LEU A 42 25.15 5.82 -9.61
C LEU A 42 26.53 5.18 -9.85
N ARG A 43 26.59 4.15 -10.71
CA ARG A 43 27.86 3.52 -11.12
C ARG A 43 28.81 4.48 -11.81
N LYS A 44 28.29 5.36 -12.67
CA LYS A 44 29.10 6.39 -13.36
C LYS A 44 29.67 7.42 -12.41
N GLU A 45 28.98 7.71 -11.30
CA GLU A 45 29.41 8.68 -10.29
C GLU A 45 30.37 8.08 -9.24
N GLY A 46 30.67 6.78 -9.31
CA GLY A 46 31.58 6.13 -8.36
C GLY A 46 31.05 6.05 -6.92
N LEU A 47 29.75 6.30 -6.74
CA LEU A 47 29.06 6.12 -5.46
C LEU A 47 28.74 4.63 -5.29
N ASN A 48 29.05 4.08 -4.11
CA ASN A 48 28.62 2.73 -3.77
C ASN A 48 27.08 2.67 -3.83
N GLU A 49 26.53 1.59 -4.41
CA GLU A 49 25.10 1.27 -4.56
C GLU A 49 24.38 1.10 -3.20
N THR A 50 24.50 2.04 -2.26
CA THR A 50 24.10 1.76 -0.88
C THR A 50 22.60 1.90 -0.62
N GLU A 51 21.85 2.64 -1.44
CA GLU A 51 20.39 2.74 -1.25
C GLU A 51 19.65 3.29 -2.49
N VAL A 52 18.86 2.47 -3.17
CA VAL A 52 17.89 2.92 -4.19
C VAL A 52 16.50 2.97 -3.55
N VAL A 53 15.91 4.15 -3.45
CA VAL A 53 14.60 4.39 -2.82
C VAL A 53 13.59 4.96 -3.80
N GLY A 54 12.32 4.57 -3.65
CA GLY A 54 11.21 5.15 -4.43
C GLY A 54 11.01 4.57 -5.83
N LYS A 55 11.68 3.45 -6.15
CA LYS A 55 11.45 2.69 -7.39
C LYS A 55 10.86 1.32 -7.09
N VAL A 56 10.17 0.73 -8.07
CA VAL A 56 9.59 -0.61 -7.96
C VAL A 56 10.43 -1.58 -8.77
N GLU A 57 11.12 -2.48 -8.08
CA GLU A 57 11.99 -3.48 -8.72
C GLU A 57 11.27 -4.81 -8.95
N ASP A 58 10.42 -5.20 -7.99
CA ASP A 58 9.74 -6.49 -8.02
C ASP A 58 8.24 -6.32 -7.76
N ILE A 59 7.45 -7.15 -8.44
CA ILE A 59 6.00 -7.28 -8.25
C ILE A 59 5.67 -8.75 -8.24
N LEU A 60 4.98 -9.17 -7.18
CA LEU A 60 4.45 -10.51 -7.05
C LEU A 60 2.94 -10.43 -6.78
N VAL A 61 2.18 -11.21 -7.53
CA VAL A 61 0.73 -11.32 -7.37
C VAL A 61 0.38 -12.74 -6.98
N LYS A 62 -0.30 -12.89 -5.85
CA LYS A 62 -0.92 -14.15 -5.41
C LYS A 62 -2.44 -14.05 -5.52
N SER A 63 -3.08 -15.11 -5.98
CA SER A 63 -4.55 -15.22 -6.02
C SER A 63 -4.98 -16.67 -5.75
N SER A 64 -6.08 -16.84 -5.02
CA SER A 64 -6.75 -18.14 -4.87
C SER A 64 -7.75 -18.44 -5.96
N SER A 65 -8.08 -17.46 -6.79
CA SER A 65 -9.14 -17.60 -7.79
C SER A 65 -8.65 -17.31 -9.20
N CYS A 66 -9.32 -17.99 -10.13
CA CYS A 66 -9.18 -17.78 -11.55
C CYS A 66 -10.57 -17.91 -12.17
N LYS A 67 -11.07 -16.83 -12.76
CA LYS A 67 -12.39 -16.83 -13.41
C LYS A 67 -12.50 -17.88 -14.51
N SER A 68 -11.40 -18.17 -15.22
CA SER A 68 -11.40 -19.22 -16.22
C SER A 68 -11.60 -20.59 -15.57
N CYS A 69 -10.95 -20.86 -14.43
CA CYS A 69 -11.23 -22.07 -13.66
C CYS A 69 -12.68 -22.14 -13.18
N GLU A 70 -13.23 -21.04 -12.66
CA GLU A 70 -14.64 -20.97 -12.22
C GLU A 70 -15.61 -21.27 -13.37
N TYR A 71 -15.37 -20.73 -14.57
CA TYR A 71 -16.21 -20.99 -15.74
C TYR A 71 -16.20 -22.45 -16.21
N TRP A 72 -15.07 -23.12 -16.04
CA TRP A 72 -14.88 -24.52 -16.46
C TRP A 72 -15.19 -25.53 -15.36
N GLU A 73 -15.57 -25.07 -14.15
CA GLU A 73 -15.84 -25.93 -12.99
C GLU A 73 -16.98 -26.92 -13.26
N ASP A 74 -18.05 -26.48 -13.93
CA ASP A 74 -19.20 -27.33 -14.29
C ASP A 74 -18.90 -28.36 -15.38
N LYS A 75 -17.73 -28.27 -16.03
CA LYS A 75 -17.31 -29.13 -17.15
C LYS A 75 -16.21 -30.12 -16.77
N VAL A 76 -15.81 -30.15 -15.50
CA VAL A 76 -14.78 -31.05 -14.98
C VAL A 76 -15.10 -32.50 -15.36
N GLY A 77 -14.10 -33.21 -15.91
CA GLY A 77 -14.23 -34.59 -16.37
C GLY A 77 -14.70 -34.77 -17.83
N SER A 78 -15.00 -33.69 -18.54
CA SER A 78 -15.21 -33.72 -20.00
C SER A 78 -13.87 -33.71 -20.76
N ALA A 79 -13.84 -34.28 -21.97
CA ALA A 79 -12.66 -34.21 -22.84
C ALA A 79 -12.28 -32.75 -23.18
N GLU A 80 -13.28 -31.88 -23.36
CA GLU A 80 -13.07 -30.44 -23.58
C GLU A 80 -12.39 -29.75 -22.40
N TYR A 81 -12.72 -30.16 -21.16
CA TYR A 81 -12.08 -29.63 -19.96
C TYR A 81 -10.61 -30.05 -19.87
N GLU A 82 -10.28 -31.31 -20.14
CA GLU A 82 -8.89 -31.79 -20.05
C GLU A 82 -7.98 -31.07 -21.07
N GLU A 83 -8.47 -30.87 -22.29
CA GLU A 83 -7.75 -30.11 -23.32
C GLU A 83 -7.55 -28.65 -22.91
N TRP A 84 -8.62 -27.98 -22.44
CA TRP A 84 -8.53 -26.61 -21.93
C TRP A 84 -7.58 -26.51 -20.72
N LYS A 85 -7.65 -27.45 -19.78
CA LYS A 85 -6.87 -27.46 -18.54
C LYS A 85 -5.38 -27.58 -18.84
N ALA A 86 -4.99 -28.42 -19.79
CA ALA A 86 -3.60 -28.56 -20.23
C ALA A 86 -3.01 -27.25 -20.75
N GLU A 87 -3.78 -26.48 -21.53
CA GLU A 87 -3.34 -25.17 -22.02
C GLU A 87 -3.39 -24.08 -20.93
N HIS A 88 -4.39 -24.15 -20.06
CA HIS A 88 -4.66 -23.13 -19.05
C HIS A 88 -3.72 -23.19 -17.86
N ASP A 89 -3.16 -24.36 -17.52
CA ASP A 89 -2.36 -24.53 -16.30
C ASP A 89 -1.18 -23.55 -16.23
N SER A 90 -0.53 -23.31 -17.36
CA SER A 90 0.56 -22.32 -17.51
C SER A 90 0.11 -20.85 -17.39
N LYS A 91 -1.18 -20.57 -17.55
CA LYS A 91 -1.81 -19.24 -17.56
C LYS A 91 -2.72 -19.00 -16.36
N CYS A 92 -2.85 -19.99 -15.47
CA CYS A 92 -3.77 -19.94 -14.34
C CYS A 92 -3.36 -18.82 -13.39
N THR A 93 -4.32 -17.98 -13.02
CA THR A 93 -4.09 -16.91 -12.04
C THR A 93 -4.23 -17.40 -10.61
N ALA A 94 -4.89 -18.54 -10.38
CA ALA A 94 -5.04 -19.16 -9.05
C ALA A 94 -3.75 -19.88 -8.67
N ASN A 95 -2.77 -19.12 -8.19
CA ASN A 95 -1.41 -19.57 -7.87
C ASN A 95 -1.16 -19.70 -6.35
N HIS A 96 -2.22 -19.69 -5.54
CA HIS A 96 -2.17 -19.85 -4.10
C HIS A 96 -3.38 -20.65 -3.60
N THR A 97 -3.16 -21.66 -2.78
CA THR A 97 -4.21 -22.58 -2.32
C THR A 97 -4.48 -22.49 -0.82
N GLU A 98 -3.68 -21.74 -0.07
CA GLU A 98 -3.88 -21.59 1.37
C GLU A 98 -4.82 -20.41 1.71
N SER A 99 -4.94 -20.09 3.00
CA SER A 99 -5.81 -19.00 3.46
C SER A 99 -5.41 -17.64 2.87
N VAL A 100 -6.39 -16.75 2.73
CA VAL A 100 -6.18 -15.34 2.31
C VAL A 100 -5.12 -14.64 3.17
N GLY A 101 -5.07 -14.95 4.48
CA GLY A 101 -4.06 -14.38 5.37
C GLY A 101 -2.64 -14.91 5.15
N LYS A 102 -2.48 -16.10 4.56
CA LYS A 102 -1.18 -16.67 4.17
C LYS A 102 -0.67 -16.12 2.84
N MET A 103 -1.56 -15.69 1.94
CA MET A 103 -1.18 -15.12 0.64
C MET A 103 -0.19 -13.98 0.76
N GLU A 104 -0.44 -13.03 1.65
CA GLU A 104 0.44 -11.88 1.83
C GLU A 104 1.81 -12.31 2.36
N VAL A 105 1.82 -13.23 3.33
CA VAL A 105 3.07 -13.77 3.91
C VAL A 105 3.90 -14.48 2.84
N ASP A 106 3.30 -15.43 2.14
CA ASP A 106 3.99 -16.23 1.13
C ASP A 106 4.44 -15.34 -0.05
N ALA A 107 3.64 -14.34 -0.42
CA ALA A 107 4.00 -13.41 -1.47
C ALA A 107 5.26 -12.60 -1.11
N ILE A 108 5.30 -12.02 0.09
CA ILE A 108 6.44 -11.20 0.51
C ILE A 108 7.68 -12.08 0.74
N VAL A 109 7.52 -13.27 1.34
CA VAL A 109 8.63 -14.21 1.54
C VAL A 109 9.22 -14.66 0.20
N GLU A 110 8.39 -15.01 -0.78
CA GLU A 110 8.85 -15.38 -2.13
C GLU A 110 9.54 -14.23 -2.85
N MET A 111 9.01 -13.01 -2.72
CA MET A 111 9.62 -11.81 -3.31
C MET A 111 11.00 -11.54 -2.70
N PHE A 112 11.12 -11.62 -1.37
CA PHE A 112 12.38 -11.38 -0.68
C PHE A 112 13.41 -12.47 -0.98
N SER A 113 13.01 -13.74 -1.04
CA SER A 113 13.94 -14.85 -1.28
C SER A 113 14.59 -14.80 -2.66
N LYS A 114 13.89 -14.28 -3.67
CA LYS A 114 14.38 -14.18 -5.05
C LYS A 114 15.13 -12.87 -5.33
N SER A 115 15.14 -11.92 -4.40
CA SER A 115 15.67 -10.57 -4.63
C SER A 115 17.18 -10.55 -4.91
N GLU A 116 17.98 -11.31 -4.16
CA GLU A 116 19.43 -11.39 -4.39
C GLU A 116 19.74 -12.06 -5.73
N GLU A 117 19.12 -13.20 -6.01
CA GLU A 117 19.35 -13.97 -7.24
C GLU A 117 18.95 -13.18 -8.50
N ARG A 118 17.77 -12.54 -8.47
CA ARG A 118 17.22 -11.87 -9.64
C ARG A 118 17.78 -10.46 -9.86
N HIS A 119 18.06 -9.75 -8.77
CA HIS A 119 18.30 -8.31 -8.82
C HIS A 119 19.61 -7.89 -8.17
N GLY A 120 20.29 -8.79 -7.45
CA GLY A 120 21.52 -8.49 -6.72
C GLY A 120 21.30 -7.57 -5.51
N ILE A 121 20.07 -7.49 -4.98
CA ILE A 121 19.72 -6.58 -3.87
C ILE A 121 19.16 -7.34 -2.68
N LYS A 122 19.23 -6.70 -1.50
CA LYS A 122 18.56 -7.15 -0.28
C LYS A 122 17.56 -6.10 0.18
N TYR A 123 16.34 -6.52 0.48
CA TYR A 123 15.33 -5.62 1.04
C TYR A 123 15.56 -5.38 2.55
N VAL A 124 15.92 -4.15 2.90
CA VAL A 124 16.23 -3.75 4.30
C VAL A 124 14.98 -3.32 5.07
N ASN A 125 14.02 -2.67 4.43
CA ASN A 125 12.83 -2.11 5.07
C ASN A 125 11.56 -2.83 4.59
N TYR A 126 10.74 -3.30 5.52
CA TYR A 126 9.40 -3.83 5.26
C TYR A 126 8.35 -2.79 5.65
N ILE A 127 7.47 -2.41 4.73
CA ILE A 127 6.35 -1.48 4.96
C ILE A 127 5.04 -2.24 4.77
N GLY A 128 4.18 -2.28 5.80
CA GLY A 128 2.89 -2.98 5.73
C GLY A 128 1.76 -2.24 6.44
N ASP A 129 0.53 -2.75 6.30
CA ASP A 129 -0.73 -2.21 6.88
C ASP A 129 -0.88 -2.51 8.39
N GLY A 130 0.24 -2.69 9.10
CA GLY A 130 0.23 -3.03 10.53
C GLY A 130 0.04 -4.52 10.84
N ASP A 131 -0.19 -5.39 9.85
CA ASP A 131 -0.21 -6.85 10.10
C ASP A 131 1.16 -7.30 10.64
N SER A 132 1.11 -8.02 11.76
CA SER A 132 2.28 -8.57 12.43
C SER A 132 2.68 -9.93 11.85
N LYS A 133 1.76 -10.65 11.19
CA LYS A 133 2.00 -11.99 10.66
C LYS A 133 2.96 -11.99 9.48
N THR A 134 2.76 -11.13 8.48
CA THR A 134 3.65 -11.00 7.32
C THR A 134 5.07 -10.69 7.74
N TYR A 135 5.26 -9.68 8.58
CA TYR A 135 6.60 -9.31 9.07
C TYR A 135 7.25 -10.43 9.86
N LYS A 136 6.49 -11.14 10.71
CA LYS A 136 7.00 -12.31 11.43
C LYS A 136 7.43 -13.41 10.45
N GLY A 137 6.63 -13.71 9.43
CA GLY A 137 6.98 -14.70 8.42
C GLY A 137 8.28 -14.36 7.68
N VAL A 138 8.50 -13.08 7.37
CA VAL A 138 9.76 -12.60 6.77
C VAL A 138 10.96 -12.77 7.71
N LEU A 139 10.81 -12.47 9.01
CA LEU A 139 11.87 -12.67 10.01
C LEU A 139 12.18 -14.15 10.22
N ASP A 140 11.16 -14.99 10.35
CA ASP A 140 11.30 -16.43 10.60
C ASP A 140 11.95 -17.14 9.40
N ALA A 141 11.76 -16.61 8.19
CA ALA A 141 12.36 -17.14 6.96
C ALA A 141 13.88 -16.91 6.84
N LYS A 142 14.47 -15.99 7.62
CA LYS A 142 15.92 -15.71 7.68
C LYS A 142 16.58 -15.58 6.29
N LEU A 143 15.91 -14.90 5.37
CA LEU A 143 16.19 -14.93 3.92
C LEU A 143 17.60 -14.46 3.54
N TYR A 144 18.22 -13.62 4.37
CA TYR A 144 19.53 -13.02 4.12
C TYR A 144 20.59 -13.42 5.16
N GLY A 145 20.33 -14.49 5.93
CA GLY A 145 21.19 -15.00 7.01
C GLY A 145 20.98 -14.33 8.38
N ASP A 146 21.57 -14.92 9.42
CA ASP A 146 21.39 -14.52 10.83
C ASP A 146 21.91 -13.11 11.16
N GLY A 147 22.80 -12.55 10.33
CA GLY A 147 23.38 -11.22 10.52
C GLY A 147 22.61 -10.06 9.88
N PHE A 148 21.50 -10.34 9.19
CA PHE A 148 20.77 -9.30 8.45
C PHE A 148 19.39 -9.05 9.06
N ALA A 149 19.19 -7.83 9.57
CA ALA A 149 17.93 -7.42 10.19
C ALA A 149 17.05 -6.64 9.20
N ILE A 150 15.83 -7.14 8.98
CA ILE A 150 14.81 -6.42 8.21
C ILE A 150 14.05 -5.50 9.16
N ASN A 151 13.94 -4.22 8.81
CA ASN A 151 13.32 -3.20 9.65
C ASN A 151 11.84 -3.03 9.30
N LYS A 152 10.96 -3.22 10.28
CA LYS A 152 9.55 -2.86 10.12
C LYS A 152 9.36 -1.34 10.13
N ARG A 153 8.67 -0.84 9.11
CA ARG A 153 8.20 0.54 8.98
C ARG A 153 6.68 0.54 8.85
N GLU A 154 6.04 1.62 9.29
CA GLU A 154 4.59 1.77 9.13
C GLU A 154 4.26 2.63 7.92
N CYS A 155 3.23 2.23 7.17
CA CYS A 155 2.71 3.05 6.10
C CYS A 155 2.05 4.32 6.67
N ILE A 156 2.40 5.49 6.11
CA ILE A 156 1.78 6.78 6.48
C ILE A 156 0.26 6.72 6.32
N GLY A 157 -0.24 6.01 5.30
CA GLY A 157 -1.67 5.79 5.11
C GLY A 157 -2.32 5.05 6.29
N HIS A 158 -1.64 4.05 6.85
CA HIS A 158 -2.10 3.33 8.03
C HIS A 158 -2.03 4.21 9.29
N VAL A 159 -0.94 4.96 9.48
CA VAL A 159 -0.79 5.94 10.56
C VAL A 159 -1.93 6.96 10.53
N GLN A 160 -2.27 7.45 9.33
CA GLN A 160 -3.41 8.33 9.08
C GLN A 160 -4.73 7.66 9.49
N LYS A 161 -5.03 6.44 9.00
CA LYS A 161 -6.25 5.70 9.39
C LYS A 161 -6.36 5.50 10.91
N ARG A 162 -5.25 5.20 11.59
CA ARG A 162 -5.20 4.99 13.04
C ARG A 162 -5.65 6.22 13.82
N MET A 163 -5.28 7.43 13.39
CA MET A 163 -5.76 8.68 13.99
C MET A 163 -7.29 8.77 13.94
N GLY A 164 -7.88 8.56 12.76
CA GLY A 164 -9.34 8.55 12.59
C GLY A 164 -10.04 7.52 13.46
N THR A 165 -9.52 6.29 13.51
CA THR A 165 -10.04 5.22 14.37
C THR A 165 -10.02 5.61 15.84
N ARG A 166 -8.91 6.19 16.34
CA ARG A 166 -8.78 6.64 17.73
C ARG A 166 -9.76 7.75 18.08
N LEU A 167 -9.96 8.73 17.18
CA LEU A 167 -10.93 9.80 17.37
C LEU A 167 -12.37 9.27 17.42
N ARG A 168 -12.74 8.34 16.53
CA ARG A 168 -14.06 7.69 16.55
C ARG A 168 -14.28 6.88 17.84
N GLN A 169 -13.26 6.17 18.30
CA GLN A 169 -13.30 5.47 19.58
C GLN A 169 -13.45 6.44 20.76
N CYS A 170 -12.78 7.59 20.72
CA CYS A 170 -12.91 8.64 21.73
C CYS A 170 -14.35 9.16 21.82
N VAL A 171 -14.97 9.46 20.67
CA VAL A 171 -16.38 9.87 20.62
C VAL A 171 -17.31 8.79 21.18
N LYS A 172 -17.04 7.52 20.87
CA LYS A 172 -17.86 6.39 21.34
C LYS A 172 -17.75 6.19 22.86
N LYS A 173 -16.55 6.35 23.44
CA LYS A 173 -16.29 6.11 24.86
C LYS A 173 -16.69 7.28 25.76
N ASN A 174 -16.64 8.52 25.26
CA ASN A 174 -16.86 9.72 26.06
C ASN A 174 -18.18 10.40 25.68
N LYS A 175 -19.19 10.27 26.54
CA LYS A 175 -20.47 10.98 26.39
C LYS A 175 -20.19 12.49 26.36
N GLY A 176 -20.71 13.17 25.33
CA GLY A 176 -20.59 14.63 25.20
C GLY A 176 -19.45 15.13 24.33
N VAL A 177 -18.55 14.27 23.83
CA VAL A 177 -17.48 14.66 22.87
C VAL A 177 -18.00 14.76 21.44
N GLY A 178 -18.95 13.91 21.05
CA GLY A 178 -19.58 13.93 19.74
C GLY A 178 -20.81 14.84 19.66
N GLY A 179 -21.18 15.25 18.45
CA GLY A 179 -22.45 15.94 18.16
C GLY A 179 -22.28 17.24 17.36
N ARG A 180 -23.41 17.94 17.16
CA ARG A 180 -23.45 19.26 16.50
C ARG A 180 -22.56 20.25 17.27
N ASN A 181 -21.76 21.03 16.55
CA ASN A 181 -20.74 21.95 17.09
C ASN A 181 -19.62 21.28 17.92
N LYS A 182 -19.43 19.97 17.75
CA LYS A 182 -18.37 19.19 18.41
C LYS A 182 -17.66 18.28 17.41
N LEU A 183 -17.07 17.18 17.89
CA LEU A 183 -16.38 16.23 17.04
C LEU A 183 -17.39 15.36 16.26
N THR A 184 -17.67 15.78 15.02
CA THR A 184 -18.51 15.02 14.08
C THR A 184 -17.68 14.06 13.23
N GLY A 185 -18.32 13.06 12.61
CA GLY A 185 -17.64 12.16 11.67
C GLY A 185 -16.93 12.92 10.53
N LYS A 186 -17.60 13.92 9.95
CA LYS A 186 -17.00 14.79 8.92
C LYS A 186 -15.77 15.56 9.42
N MET A 187 -15.80 16.04 10.66
CA MET A 187 -14.65 16.69 11.28
C MET A 187 -13.49 15.71 11.50
N ILE A 188 -13.77 14.48 11.96
CA ILE A 188 -12.76 13.44 12.11
C ILE A 188 -12.09 13.12 10.77
N ASP A 189 -12.85 13.01 9.69
CA ASP A 189 -12.31 12.74 8.35
C ASP A 189 -11.37 13.87 7.89
N LYS A 190 -11.77 15.14 8.09
CA LYS A 190 -10.92 16.30 7.82
C LYS A 190 -9.63 16.30 8.65
N LEU A 191 -9.75 16.13 9.96
CA LEU A 191 -8.59 16.07 10.87
C LEU A 191 -7.62 14.94 10.50
N THR A 192 -8.16 13.80 10.09
CA THR A 192 -7.38 12.65 9.65
C THR A 192 -6.61 12.96 8.37
N ILE A 193 -7.24 13.62 7.39
CA ILE A 193 -6.57 14.07 6.16
C ILE A 193 -5.45 15.06 6.47
N TYR A 194 -5.71 16.09 7.29
CA TYR A 194 -4.69 17.08 7.65
C TYR A 194 -3.53 16.47 8.42
N TYR A 195 -3.79 15.54 9.34
CA TYR A 195 -2.76 14.79 10.03
C TYR A 195 -1.83 14.05 9.05
N GLY A 196 -2.40 13.35 8.08
CA GLY A 196 -1.61 12.67 7.04
C GLY A 196 -0.85 13.64 6.13
N LEU A 197 -1.42 14.80 5.80
CA LEU A 197 -0.75 15.83 5.00
C LEU A 197 0.43 16.47 5.76
N ALA A 198 0.26 16.75 7.05
CA ALA A 198 1.31 17.29 7.90
C ALA A 198 2.53 16.37 7.95
N ILE A 199 2.32 15.06 8.05
CA ILE A 199 3.39 14.05 8.00
C ILE A 199 4.08 14.06 6.63
N ARG A 200 3.32 13.95 5.53
CA ARG A 200 3.89 13.86 4.17
C ARG A 200 4.67 15.10 3.76
N ARG A 201 4.20 16.30 4.13
CA ARG A 201 4.83 17.57 3.74
C ARG A 201 6.06 17.92 4.58
N ASN A 202 6.31 17.19 5.67
CA ASN A 202 7.40 17.45 6.60
C ASN A 202 8.20 16.18 6.90
N SER A 203 8.35 15.27 5.92
CA SER A 203 9.11 14.01 6.06
C SER A 203 10.55 14.22 6.50
N GLU A 204 11.14 15.34 6.11
CA GLU A 204 12.56 15.67 6.36
C GLU A 204 12.84 16.23 7.76
N SER A 205 11.81 16.52 8.57
CA SER A 205 12.02 17.10 9.90
C SER A 205 10.90 16.73 10.88
N VAL A 206 11.27 15.98 11.91
CA VAL A 206 10.36 15.59 13.00
C VAL A 206 9.80 16.82 13.72
N ASP A 207 10.60 17.86 13.92
CA ASP A 207 10.16 19.08 14.59
C ASP A 207 9.13 19.84 13.76
N ARG A 208 9.41 20.07 12.45
CA ARG A 208 8.43 20.71 11.55
C ARG A 208 7.17 19.88 11.41
N MET A 209 7.28 18.55 11.37
CA MET A 209 6.15 17.64 11.35
C MET A 209 5.28 17.79 12.60
N ARG A 210 5.91 17.82 13.79
CA ARG A 210 5.23 18.05 15.06
C ARG A 210 4.52 19.40 15.04
N ASP A 211 5.18 20.45 14.59
CA ASP A 211 4.59 21.78 14.52
C ASP A 211 3.39 21.85 13.56
N ALA A 212 3.50 21.24 12.38
CA ALA A 212 2.41 21.17 11.41
C ALA A 212 1.19 20.36 11.92
N ILE A 213 1.44 19.27 12.65
CA ILE A 213 0.37 18.49 13.30
C ILE A 213 -0.35 19.36 14.34
N TRP A 214 0.40 20.05 15.19
CA TRP A 214 -0.18 20.92 16.22
C TRP A 214 -0.85 22.18 15.65
N ALA A 215 -0.36 22.71 14.54
CA ALA A 215 -0.98 23.83 13.83
C ALA A 215 -2.43 23.52 13.45
N THR A 216 -2.71 22.28 13.02
CA THR A 216 -4.07 21.83 12.71
C THR A 216 -4.96 21.94 13.95
N TYR A 217 -4.50 21.44 15.11
CA TYR A 217 -5.26 21.53 16.36
C TYR A 217 -5.50 22.98 16.79
N TYR A 218 -4.45 23.80 16.78
CA TYR A 218 -4.56 25.20 17.20
C TYR A 218 -5.47 26.02 16.30
N HIS A 219 -5.42 25.80 14.98
CA HIS A 219 -6.32 26.45 14.04
C HIS A 219 -7.80 26.14 14.34
N TYR A 220 -8.13 24.87 14.67
CA TYR A 220 -9.49 24.49 15.02
C TYR A 220 -9.92 24.89 16.43
N LYS A 221 -8.97 25.22 17.32
CA LYS A 221 -9.24 25.76 18.66
C LYS A 221 -9.41 27.28 18.65
N SER A 222 -8.75 27.95 17.69
CA SER A 222 -8.75 29.40 17.52
C SER A 222 -10.16 29.96 17.37
N ASN A 223 -10.39 31.14 17.93
CA ASN A 223 -11.62 31.93 17.74
C ASN A 223 -11.25 33.43 17.68
N ASP A 224 -12.23 34.29 17.40
CA ASP A 224 -11.99 35.72 17.21
C ASP A 224 -11.46 36.42 18.48
N GLU A 225 -11.77 35.89 19.67
CA GLU A 225 -11.31 36.43 20.96
C GLU A 225 -9.91 35.88 21.35
N GLU A 226 -9.62 34.64 20.96
CA GLU A 226 -8.35 33.96 21.21
C GLU A 226 -7.76 33.39 19.90
N PRO A 227 -7.06 34.23 19.10
CA PRO A 227 -6.44 33.77 17.86
C PRO A 227 -5.18 32.94 18.14
N ILE A 228 -5.16 31.68 17.71
CA ILE A 228 -4.05 30.74 17.92
C ILE A 228 -3.47 30.28 16.57
N HIS A 229 -2.80 31.21 15.89
CA HIS A 229 -2.21 30.99 14.56
C HIS A 229 -0.68 30.89 14.56
N GLY A 230 -0.02 30.88 15.72
CA GLY A 230 1.45 30.93 15.81
C GLY A 230 2.22 29.76 15.21
N LYS A 231 1.54 28.66 14.84
CA LYS A 231 2.12 27.52 14.12
C LYS A 231 1.59 27.36 12.70
N CYS A 232 0.68 28.23 12.26
CA CYS A 232 0.19 28.22 10.89
C CYS A 232 1.32 28.71 9.97
N PRO A 233 1.46 28.12 8.77
CA PRO A 233 2.34 28.71 7.76
C PRO A 233 1.88 30.14 7.45
N PRO A 234 2.80 31.06 7.10
CA PRO A 234 2.43 32.39 6.67
C PRO A 234 1.46 32.30 5.49
N GLY A 235 0.45 33.18 5.49
CA GLY A 235 -0.49 33.28 4.37
C GLY A 235 0.26 33.61 3.08
N HIS A 236 -0.26 33.13 1.95
CA HIS A 236 0.12 33.67 0.66
C HIS A 236 -0.64 34.99 0.47
N ASP A 237 0.09 36.08 0.22
CA ASP A 237 -0.47 37.36 -0.21
C ASP A 237 -1.20 37.25 -1.56
#